data_AF-A0AAJ2A2V3-F1
#
_entry.id   AF-A0AAJ2A2V3-F1
#
_cell.length_a   1.000
_cell.length_b   1.000
_cell.length_c   1.000
_cell.angle_alpha   90.00
_cell.angle_beta   90.00
_cell.angle_gamma   90.00
#
_symmetry.space_group_name_H-M   'P 1'
#
loop_
_entity.id
_entity.type
_entity.pdbx_description
1 polymer ?
#
loop_
_entity_poly.entity_id
_entity_poly.type
_entity_poly.pdbx_seq_one_letter_code
_entity_poly.pdbx_strand_id
1 'polypeptide(L)'
;MKVAKRLITTAAFIVAMQGFIPSANASVVIAGTRVVFNQSDSEVTVKLTNNGKLPGLTKVWMDKGDPNIKPDAIDVPFTITPPIMRIDPSKSQTLRIMSTGEPLPADKESIFYLNVLEVPPKPTGDEASANQLQLAFRTRIKFFYRPSGLKGQATDAPGQIVWHLKHDGGKNSIEASNPTPYHVSFDRVQVSNGASASEFTDGGMVGPGESRAFPLKGEVPANSTKIRYTAINDYGGPQDGDANLAP
;
A
#
# COMPACT_ATOMS: atom_id res chain seq x y z
N MET A 1 -5.62 32.41 49.08
CA MET A 1 -6.61 32.56 47.98
C MET A 1 -6.04 32.96 46.61
N LYS A 2 -4.94 33.73 46.51
CA LYS A 2 -4.34 34.14 45.21
C LYS A 2 -3.59 33.01 44.47
N VAL A 3 -3.03 32.03 45.19
CA VAL A 3 -2.26 30.92 44.60
C VAL A 3 -3.16 29.86 43.94
N ALA A 4 -4.31 29.53 44.57
CA ALA A 4 -5.29 28.60 44.00
C ALA A 4 -5.94 29.14 42.70
N LYS A 5 -6.18 30.45 42.60
CA LYS A 5 -6.68 31.07 41.35
C LYS A 5 -5.66 31.00 40.21
N ARG A 6 -4.36 31.10 40.49
CA ARG A 6 -3.27 30.94 39.50
C ARG A 6 -3.13 29.50 39.02
N LEU A 7 -3.21 28.51 39.92
CA LEU A 7 -3.17 27.09 39.54
C LEU A 7 -4.36 26.66 38.66
N ILE A 8 -5.56 27.19 38.92
CA ILE A 8 -6.74 26.91 38.10
C ILE A 8 -6.65 27.58 36.72
N THR A 9 -6.01 28.76 36.60
CA THR A 9 -5.82 29.43 35.30
C THR A 9 -4.72 28.77 34.46
N THR A 10 -3.65 28.25 35.07
CA THR A 10 -2.60 27.52 34.33
C THR A 10 -3.06 26.16 33.85
N ALA A 11 -3.88 25.44 34.62
CA ALA A 11 -4.46 24.16 34.21
C ALA A 11 -5.45 24.30 33.03
N ALA A 12 -6.22 25.38 32.98
CA ALA A 12 -7.14 25.66 31.87
C ALA A 12 -6.40 25.97 30.55
N PHE A 13 -5.19 26.54 30.62
CA PHE A 13 -4.39 26.86 29.44
C PHE A 13 -3.70 25.62 28.84
N ILE A 14 -3.33 24.63 29.67
CA ILE A 14 -2.69 23.38 29.22
C ILE A 14 -3.69 22.39 28.61
N VAL A 15 -4.97 22.42 29.02
CA VAL A 15 -6.03 21.62 28.39
C VAL A 15 -6.45 22.19 27.03
N ALA A 16 -6.35 23.51 26.83
CA ALA A 16 -6.68 24.17 25.55
C ALA A 16 -5.67 23.89 24.43
N MET A 17 -4.42 23.48 24.73
CA MET A 17 -3.38 23.20 23.73
C MET A 17 -3.36 21.75 23.22
N GLN A 18 -4.20 20.84 23.72
CA GLN A 18 -4.19 19.42 23.32
C GLN A 18 -5.13 19.08 22.15
N GLY A 19 -5.80 20.09 21.55
CA GLY A 19 -6.94 19.86 20.66
C GLY A 19 -6.74 20.09 19.15
N PHE A 20 -5.56 20.46 18.66
CA PHE A 20 -5.33 20.68 17.23
C PHE A 20 -4.18 19.82 16.72
N ILE A 21 -4.47 18.54 16.47
CA ILE A 21 -3.71 17.78 15.49
C ILE A 21 -4.30 18.19 14.14
N PRO A 22 -3.62 19.01 13.32
CA PRO A 22 -4.10 19.26 11.96
C PRO A 22 -4.16 17.91 11.25
N SER A 23 -5.36 17.46 10.94
CA SER A 23 -5.56 16.27 10.13
C SER A 23 -4.94 16.57 8.77
N ALA A 24 -3.85 15.87 8.43
CA ALA A 24 -3.29 15.90 7.10
C ALA A 24 -4.30 15.23 6.15
N ASN A 25 -5.21 16.02 5.60
CA ASN A 25 -6.20 15.54 4.66
C ASN A 25 -5.53 15.47 3.28
N ALA A 26 -5.14 14.29 2.85
CA ALA A 26 -4.97 14.04 1.42
C ALA A 26 -6.29 14.44 0.76
N SER A 27 -6.21 15.31 -0.23
CA SER A 27 -7.42 15.86 -0.81
C SER A 27 -8.02 14.80 -1.74
N VAL A 28 -7.26 14.13 -2.61
CA VAL A 28 -7.76 13.01 -3.42
C VAL A 28 -7.40 11.64 -2.83
N VAL A 29 -8.43 10.82 -2.60
CA VAL A 29 -8.35 9.45 -2.05
C VAL A 29 -8.81 8.43 -3.09
N ILE A 30 -8.07 7.32 -3.19
CA ILE A 30 -8.43 6.17 -4.04
C ILE A 30 -9.33 5.22 -3.26
N ALA A 31 -10.40 4.73 -3.89
CA ALA A 31 -11.23 3.66 -3.32
C ALA A 31 -10.48 2.33 -3.40
N GLY A 32 -9.78 1.98 -2.31
CA GLY A 32 -8.98 0.75 -2.17
C GLY A 32 -7.47 1.00 -2.18
N THR A 33 -6.72 -0.02 -1.79
CA THR A 33 -5.23 0.02 -1.68
C THR A 33 -4.53 -0.81 -2.75
N ARG A 34 -5.30 -1.47 -3.62
CA ARG A 34 -4.83 -2.26 -4.77
C ARG A 34 -5.98 -2.46 -5.77
N VAL A 35 -5.62 -2.86 -6.98
CA VAL A 35 -6.57 -3.18 -8.06
C VAL A 35 -6.23 -4.57 -8.60
N VAL A 36 -7.25 -5.38 -8.88
CA VAL A 36 -7.11 -6.65 -9.60
C VAL A 36 -7.88 -6.52 -10.91
N PHE A 37 -7.20 -6.76 -12.03
CA PHE A 37 -7.77 -6.85 -13.37
C PHE A 37 -7.76 -8.32 -13.77
N ASN A 38 -8.93 -8.95 -13.89
CA ASN A 38 -8.99 -10.32 -14.40
C ASN A 38 -8.94 -10.29 -15.93
N GLN A 39 -8.24 -11.24 -16.54
CA GLN A 39 -8.12 -11.34 -17.99
C GLN A 39 -9.49 -11.43 -18.71
N SER A 40 -10.50 -11.98 -18.04
CA SER A 40 -11.87 -12.07 -18.57
C SER A 40 -12.60 -10.73 -18.63
N ASP A 41 -12.11 -9.71 -17.93
CA ASP A 41 -12.78 -8.42 -17.79
C ASP A 41 -12.35 -7.48 -18.94
N SER A 42 -13.31 -6.77 -19.52
CA SER A 42 -13.01 -5.75 -20.53
C SER A 42 -12.40 -4.48 -19.94
N GLU A 43 -12.81 -4.14 -18.71
CA GLU A 43 -12.32 -2.99 -17.97
C GLU A 43 -12.43 -3.22 -16.46
N VAL A 44 -11.60 -2.49 -15.69
CA VAL A 44 -11.79 -2.31 -14.25
C VAL A 44 -11.92 -0.82 -13.94
N THR A 45 -12.77 -0.50 -12.96
CA THR A 45 -13.00 0.88 -12.55
C THR A 45 -12.37 1.20 -11.20
N VAL A 46 -11.79 2.38 -11.07
CA VAL A 46 -11.23 2.88 -9.80
C VAL A 46 -11.84 4.23 -9.47
N LYS A 47 -12.50 4.35 -8.32
CA LYS A 47 -13.11 5.61 -7.88
C LYS A 47 -12.08 6.45 -7.12
N LEU A 48 -11.93 7.70 -7.54
CA LEU A 48 -11.20 8.74 -6.83
C LEU A 48 -12.19 9.70 -6.18
N THR A 49 -11.93 10.16 -4.96
CA THR A 49 -12.78 11.15 -4.28
C THR A 49 -11.93 12.26 -3.70
N ASN A 50 -12.29 13.50 -3.99
CA ASN A 50 -11.68 14.66 -3.36
C ASN A 50 -12.37 14.96 -2.02
N ASN A 51 -11.75 14.58 -0.91
CA ASN A 51 -12.16 14.90 0.46
C ASN A 51 -11.59 16.24 0.96
N GLY A 52 -10.79 16.93 0.15
CA GLY A 52 -10.24 18.25 0.43
C GLY A 52 -11.24 19.38 0.25
N LYS A 53 -10.79 20.60 0.61
CA LYS A 53 -11.58 21.84 0.49
C LYS A 53 -11.31 22.61 -0.81
N LEU A 54 -10.28 22.23 -1.56
CA LEU A 54 -9.85 22.87 -2.80
C LEU A 54 -9.96 21.88 -3.96
N PRO A 55 -10.18 22.35 -5.20
CA PRO A 55 -10.14 21.48 -6.37
C PRO A 55 -8.73 20.91 -6.57
N GLY A 56 -8.63 19.62 -6.87
CA GLY A 56 -7.36 18.96 -7.18
C GLY A 56 -7.23 18.67 -8.68
N LEU A 57 -6.10 19.01 -9.29
CA LEU A 57 -5.74 18.47 -10.60
C LEU A 57 -5.09 17.10 -10.39
N THR A 58 -5.70 16.06 -10.92
CA THR A 58 -5.25 14.70 -10.75
C THR A 58 -4.70 14.15 -12.06
N LYS A 59 -3.45 13.68 -12.03
CA LYS A 59 -2.82 12.93 -13.11
C LYS A 59 -2.71 11.47 -12.72
N VAL A 60 -3.04 10.57 -13.63
CA VAL A 60 -3.00 9.13 -13.39
C VAL A 60 -2.20 8.42 -14.46
N TRP A 61 -1.43 7.43 -14.04
CA TRP A 61 -0.60 6.63 -14.94
C TRP A 61 -0.19 5.33 -14.28
N MET A 62 0.40 4.40 -15.05
CA MET A 62 0.85 3.12 -14.52
C MET A 62 2.31 2.85 -14.84
N ASP A 63 3.01 2.13 -13.97
CA ASP A 63 4.42 1.76 -14.14
C ASP A 63 4.67 0.25 -13.89
N LYS A 64 5.85 -0.25 -14.31
CA LYS A 64 6.30 -1.65 -14.20
C LYS A 64 7.16 -1.93 -12.95
N GLY A 65 7.12 -1.08 -11.92
CA GLY A 65 7.88 -1.26 -10.68
C GLY A 65 8.88 -0.16 -10.38
N ASP A 66 9.32 0.62 -11.37
CA ASP A 66 10.18 1.78 -11.15
C ASP A 66 9.35 3.02 -10.76
N PRO A 67 9.43 3.49 -9.49
CA PRO A 67 8.70 4.68 -9.07
C PRO A 67 9.20 5.96 -9.75
N ASN A 68 10.41 5.99 -10.31
CA ASN A 68 10.99 7.20 -10.88
C ASN A 68 10.71 7.37 -12.37
N ILE A 69 10.06 6.40 -13.03
CA ILE A 69 9.71 6.51 -14.43
C ILE A 69 8.78 7.70 -14.67
N LYS A 70 9.10 8.51 -15.69
CA LYS A 70 8.27 9.64 -16.07
C LYS A 70 7.04 9.15 -16.84
N PRO A 71 5.90 9.85 -16.74
CA PRO A 71 4.69 9.48 -17.48
C PRO A 71 4.88 9.29 -18.99
N ASP A 72 5.77 10.07 -19.59
CA ASP A 72 6.01 10.05 -21.04
C ASP A 72 6.85 8.84 -21.51
N ALA A 73 7.40 8.07 -20.58
CA ALA A 73 8.20 6.86 -20.83
C ALA A 73 7.47 5.56 -20.42
N ILE A 74 6.16 5.66 -20.19
CA ILE A 74 5.36 4.51 -19.76
C ILE A 74 5.12 3.57 -20.93
N ASP A 75 5.54 2.34 -20.73
CA ASP A 75 5.26 1.21 -21.59
C ASP A 75 4.57 0.14 -20.73
N VAL A 76 3.23 0.12 -20.73
CA VAL A 76 2.39 -0.84 -20.00
C VAL A 76 1.21 -1.24 -20.86
N PRO A 77 0.72 -2.49 -20.78
CA PRO A 77 -0.31 -3.01 -21.67
C PRO A 77 -1.74 -2.61 -21.24
N PHE A 78 -1.89 -1.36 -20.82
CA PHE A 78 -3.14 -0.83 -20.29
C PHE A 78 -3.32 0.65 -20.63
N THR A 79 -4.57 1.05 -20.85
CA THR A 79 -4.98 2.44 -21.02
C THR A 79 -5.81 2.89 -19.82
N ILE A 80 -5.67 4.15 -19.42
CA ILE A 80 -6.41 4.74 -18.29
C ILE A 80 -7.16 5.96 -18.78
N THR A 81 -8.47 6.01 -18.52
CA THR A 81 -9.34 7.11 -18.94
C THR A 81 -10.17 7.67 -17.78
N PRO A 82 -10.20 8.99 -17.54
CA PRO A 82 -9.31 10.01 -18.14
C PRO A 82 -7.90 9.99 -17.50
N PRO A 83 -6.82 10.29 -18.25
CA PRO A 83 -5.45 10.31 -17.71
C PRO A 83 -5.14 11.57 -16.89
N ILE A 84 -5.89 12.65 -17.12
CA ILE A 84 -5.81 13.90 -16.36
C ILE A 84 -7.22 14.44 -16.16
N MET A 85 -7.52 14.87 -14.95
CA MET A 85 -8.84 15.39 -14.60
C MET A 85 -8.76 16.39 -13.45
N ARG A 86 -9.73 17.30 -13.38
CA ARG A 86 -9.95 18.11 -12.18
C ARG A 86 -11.04 17.46 -11.35
N ILE A 87 -10.83 17.32 -10.05
CA ILE A 87 -11.84 16.84 -9.10
C ILE A 87 -12.13 17.96 -8.12
N ASP A 88 -13.34 18.50 -8.15
CA ASP A 88 -13.78 19.55 -7.22
C ASP A 88 -14.01 18.99 -5.80
N PRO A 89 -14.03 19.85 -4.77
CA PRO A 89 -14.25 19.44 -3.39
C PRO A 89 -15.49 18.57 -3.20
N SER A 90 -15.35 17.49 -2.42
CA SER A 90 -16.40 16.51 -2.14
C SER A 90 -16.98 15.81 -3.38
N LYS A 91 -16.32 15.91 -4.54
CA LYS A 91 -16.69 15.18 -5.77
C LYS A 91 -15.84 13.94 -5.95
N SER A 92 -16.37 13.03 -6.75
CA SER A 92 -15.66 11.82 -7.15
C SER A 92 -15.52 11.76 -8.66
N GLN A 93 -14.45 11.12 -9.11
CA GLN A 93 -14.21 10.78 -10.51
C GLN A 93 -13.88 9.29 -10.60
N THR A 94 -14.48 8.59 -11.57
CA THR A 94 -14.17 7.19 -11.83
C THR A 94 -13.18 7.10 -12.98
N LEU A 95 -12.09 6.36 -12.76
CA LEU A 95 -11.16 5.93 -13.79
C LEU A 95 -11.66 4.63 -14.40
N ARG A 96 -11.50 4.47 -15.71
CA ARG A 96 -11.60 3.19 -16.42
C ARG A 96 -10.21 2.75 -16.86
N ILE A 97 -9.87 1.51 -16.58
CA ILE A 97 -8.61 0.89 -16.97
C ILE A 97 -8.94 -0.29 -17.88
N MET A 98 -8.39 -0.29 -19.09
CA MET A 98 -8.63 -1.32 -20.11
C MET A 98 -7.30 -1.91 -20.56
N SER A 99 -7.26 -3.19 -20.91
CA SER A 99 -6.07 -3.80 -21.53
C SER A 99 -5.89 -3.32 -22.97
N THR A 100 -4.64 -3.18 -23.42
CA THR A 100 -4.30 -2.93 -24.84
C THR A 100 -4.30 -4.22 -25.68
N GLY A 101 -4.45 -5.39 -25.06
CA GLY A 101 -4.44 -6.70 -25.73
C GLY A 101 -3.04 -7.28 -25.95
N GLU A 102 -1.99 -6.61 -25.51
CA GLU A 102 -0.63 -7.18 -25.51
C GLU A 102 -0.56 -8.42 -24.62
N PRO A 103 0.22 -9.45 -25.03
CA PRO A 103 0.31 -10.69 -24.29
C PRO A 103 1.05 -10.49 -22.97
N LEU A 104 0.47 -11.05 -21.90
CA LEU A 104 1.07 -11.18 -20.57
C LEU A 104 1.24 -12.66 -20.21
N PRO A 105 2.12 -13.02 -19.26
CA PRO A 105 2.22 -14.39 -18.74
C PRO A 105 0.84 -14.94 -18.39
N ALA A 106 0.52 -16.13 -18.92
CA ALA A 106 -0.77 -16.77 -18.72
C ALA A 106 -0.79 -17.74 -17.52
N ASP A 107 0.38 -18.09 -17.01
CA ASP A 107 0.61 -19.08 -15.96
C ASP A 107 0.78 -18.48 -14.56
N LYS A 108 0.85 -17.14 -14.47
CA LYS A 108 1.00 -16.41 -13.20
C LYS A 108 0.49 -14.98 -13.30
N GLU A 109 0.22 -14.37 -12.15
CA GLU A 109 -0.07 -12.95 -12.09
C GLU A 109 1.11 -12.09 -12.57
N SER A 110 0.77 -10.93 -13.15
CA SER A 110 1.72 -9.85 -13.41
C SER A 110 1.40 -8.66 -12.52
N ILE A 111 2.42 -7.93 -12.07
CA ILE A 111 2.25 -6.73 -11.24
C ILE A 111 2.67 -5.47 -11.99
N PHE A 112 1.85 -4.45 -11.81
CA PHE A 112 2.06 -3.06 -12.20
C PHE A 112 1.71 -2.16 -11.01
N TYR A 113 1.89 -0.85 -11.16
CA TYR A 113 1.57 0.11 -10.11
C TYR A 113 0.79 1.30 -10.67
N LEU A 114 -0.42 1.51 -10.14
CA LEU A 114 -1.24 2.67 -10.45
C LEU A 114 -0.77 3.87 -9.61
N ASN A 115 -0.45 4.95 -10.29
CA ASN A 115 -0.03 6.22 -9.70
C ASN A 115 -1.14 7.24 -9.85
N VAL A 116 -1.44 7.93 -8.76
CA VAL A 116 -2.40 9.03 -8.69
C VAL A 116 -1.68 10.21 -8.06
N LEU A 117 -1.31 11.18 -8.89
CA LEU A 117 -0.69 12.43 -8.46
C LEU A 117 -1.77 13.50 -8.36
N GLU A 118 -1.94 14.03 -7.16
CA GLU A 118 -2.72 15.23 -6.91
C GLU A 118 -1.82 16.46 -6.89
N VAL A 119 -2.20 17.47 -7.67
CA VAL A 119 -1.58 18.79 -7.70
C VAL A 119 -2.61 19.82 -7.22
N PRO A 120 -2.37 20.48 -6.08
CA PRO A 120 -3.25 21.55 -5.59
C PRO A 120 -3.22 22.78 -6.50
N PRO A 121 -4.25 23.65 -6.45
CA PRO A 121 -4.29 24.86 -7.25
C PRO A 121 -3.21 25.83 -6.74
N LYS A 122 -2.69 26.69 -7.61
CA LYS A 122 -1.77 27.74 -7.18
C LYS A 122 -2.46 28.64 -6.14
N PRO A 123 -1.79 29.01 -5.04
CA PRO A 123 -2.29 30.01 -4.10
C PRO A 123 -2.61 31.32 -4.82
N THR A 124 -3.62 32.04 -4.33
CA THR A 124 -4.06 33.34 -4.90
C THR A 124 -4.23 34.37 -3.79
N GLY A 125 -4.15 35.66 -4.11
CA GLY A 125 -4.34 36.74 -3.12
C GLY A 125 -3.15 36.88 -2.16
N ASP A 126 -3.43 37.21 -0.90
CA ASP A 126 -2.41 37.42 0.14
C ASP A 126 -1.57 36.17 0.43
N GLU A 127 -2.09 34.98 0.10
CA GLU A 127 -1.32 33.74 0.16
C GLU A 127 -0.24 33.70 -0.92
N ALA A 128 -0.50 34.21 -2.13
CA ALA A 128 0.46 34.17 -3.23
C ALA A 128 1.71 35.04 -3.01
N SER A 129 1.63 36.05 -2.13
CA SER A 129 2.73 36.98 -1.81
C SER A 129 3.55 36.55 -0.60
N ALA A 130 3.16 35.47 0.09
CA ALA A 130 3.93 34.88 1.17
C ALA A 130 4.96 33.86 0.65
N ASN A 131 6.02 33.62 1.44
CA ASN A 131 6.90 32.47 1.19
C ASN A 131 6.11 31.19 1.48
N GLN A 132 5.79 30.43 0.44
CA GLN A 132 4.99 29.21 0.56
C GLN A 132 5.71 27.98 0.03
N LEU A 133 5.50 26.86 0.73
CA LEU A 133 5.85 25.52 0.26
C LEU A 133 4.56 24.82 -0.18
N GLN A 134 4.48 24.51 -1.47
CA GLN A 134 3.37 23.75 -2.02
C GLN A 134 3.77 22.29 -2.22
N LEU A 135 2.96 21.38 -1.68
CA LEU A 135 3.19 19.93 -1.77
C LEU A 135 2.19 19.30 -2.74
N ALA A 136 2.70 18.44 -3.62
CA ALA A 136 1.90 17.54 -4.44
C ALA A 136 2.09 16.12 -3.92
N PHE A 137 1.01 15.36 -3.81
CA PHE A 137 1.05 14.01 -3.27
C PHE A 137 0.82 12.98 -4.37
N ARG A 138 1.71 12.00 -4.47
CA ARG A 138 1.56 10.84 -5.34
C ARG A 138 1.26 9.61 -4.50
N THR A 139 0.05 9.09 -4.64
CA THR A 139 -0.31 7.77 -4.11
C THR A 139 -0.01 6.71 -5.17
N ARG A 140 0.69 5.65 -4.77
CA ARG A 140 1.06 4.52 -5.65
C ARG A 140 0.51 3.24 -5.06
N ILE A 141 -0.35 2.55 -5.79
CA ILE A 141 -0.98 1.28 -5.36
C ILE A 141 -0.67 0.16 -6.33
N LYS A 142 -0.68 -1.08 -5.83
CA LYS A 142 -0.42 -2.27 -6.64
C LYS A 142 -1.60 -2.53 -7.59
N PHE A 143 -1.30 -2.88 -8.83
CA PHE A 143 -2.24 -3.28 -9.85
C PHE A 143 -1.85 -4.68 -10.35
N PHE A 144 -2.72 -5.66 -10.15
CA PHE A 144 -2.47 -7.05 -10.53
C PHE A 144 -3.25 -7.38 -11.78
N TYR A 145 -2.56 -7.91 -12.79
CA TYR A 145 -3.20 -8.62 -13.89
C TYR A 145 -3.25 -10.10 -13.56
N ARG A 146 -4.46 -10.67 -13.58
CA ARG A 146 -4.73 -12.06 -13.22
C ARG A 146 -5.23 -12.83 -14.44
N PRO A 147 -4.40 -13.71 -15.03
CA PRO A 147 -4.83 -14.63 -16.07
C PRO A 147 -6.01 -15.52 -15.65
N SER A 148 -6.81 -15.94 -16.62
CA SER A 148 -7.82 -16.97 -16.41
C SER A 148 -7.15 -18.35 -16.32
N GLY A 149 -7.69 -19.24 -15.47
CA GLY A 149 -7.23 -20.63 -15.38
C GLY A 149 -5.98 -20.87 -14.52
N LEU A 150 -5.55 -19.87 -13.73
CA LEU A 150 -4.52 -20.09 -12.70
C LEU A 150 -4.95 -21.20 -11.72
N LYS A 151 -3.98 -22.01 -11.29
CA LYS A 151 -4.22 -23.07 -10.31
C LYS A 151 -4.41 -22.49 -8.91
N GLY A 152 -5.48 -22.92 -8.23
CA GLY A 152 -5.81 -22.48 -6.87
C GLY A 152 -6.55 -21.15 -6.86
N GLN A 153 -6.61 -20.51 -5.69
CA GLN A 153 -7.24 -19.20 -5.51
C GLN A 153 -6.27 -18.25 -4.81
N ALA A 154 -6.36 -16.95 -5.13
CA ALA A 154 -5.50 -15.92 -4.53
C ALA A 154 -5.65 -15.84 -3.00
N THR A 155 -6.86 -16.11 -2.48
CA THR A 155 -7.15 -16.14 -1.03
C THR A 155 -6.40 -17.23 -0.27
N ASP A 156 -6.04 -18.32 -0.96
CA ASP A 156 -5.40 -19.49 -0.37
C ASP A 156 -3.87 -19.41 -0.48
N ALA A 157 -3.36 -18.51 -1.32
CA ALA A 157 -1.93 -18.38 -1.60
C ALA A 157 -1.07 -18.05 -0.36
N PRO A 158 -1.50 -17.16 0.57
CA PRO A 158 -0.72 -16.89 1.79
C PRO A 158 -0.46 -18.15 2.64
N GLY A 159 -1.42 -19.07 2.69
CA GLY A 159 -1.31 -20.34 3.42
C GLY A 159 -0.37 -21.37 2.79
N GLN A 160 0.05 -21.14 1.54
CA GLN A 160 0.94 -22.03 0.79
C GLN A 160 2.39 -21.54 0.76
N ILE A 161 2.68 -20.39 1.39
CA ILE A 161 4.04 -19.87 1.51
C ILE A 161 4.87 -20.82 2.37
N VAL A 162 6.05 -21.15 1.87
CA VAL A 162 7.03 -22.00 2.57
C VAL A 162 8.01 -21.10 3.29
N TRP A 163 8.14 -21.27 4.60
CA TRP A 163 8.90 -20.38 5.46
C TRP A 163 10.16 -21.05 5.97
N HIS A 164 11.32 -20.41 5.79
CA HIS A 164 12.59 -20.87 6.37
C HIS A 164 13.18 -19.80 7.27
N LEU A 165 13.72 -20.21 8.42
CA LEU A 165 14.52 -19.32 9.23
C LEU A 165 15.94 -19.27 8.67
N LYS A 166 16.45 -18.07 8.39
CA LYS A 166 17.81 -17.85 7.87
C LYS A 166 18.63 -17.09 8.91
N HIS A 167 19.86 -17.55 9.08
CA HIS A 167 20.88 -16.89 9.88
C HIS A 167 22.08 -16.61 8.97
N ASP A 168 22.27 -15.36 8.56
CA ASP A 168 23.36 -14.95 7.66
C ASP A 168 24.11 -13.75 8.25
N GLY A 169 25.43 -13.87 8.37
CA GLY A 169 26.30 -12.80 8.89
C GLY A 169 25.89 -12.26 10.26
N GLY A 170 25.32 -13.09 11.14
CA GLY A 170 24.81 -12.69 12.45
C GLY A 170 23.46 -11.96 12.43
N LYS A 171 22.81 -11.87 11.27
CA LYS A 171 21.47 -11.30 11.09
C LYS A 171 20.43 -12.40 10.92
N ASN A 172 19.33 -12.26 11.64
CA ASN A 172 18.20 -13.16 11.55
C ASN A 172 17.20 -12.65 10.51
N SER A 173 16.68 -13.55 9.67
CA SER A 173 15.56 -13.25 8.77
C SER A 173 14.67 -14.46 8.59
N ILE A 174 13.42 -14.21 8.19
CA ILE A 174 12.50 -15.27 7.77
C ILE A 174 12.39 -15.16 6.26
N GLU A 175 12.77 -16.21 5.55
CA GLU A 175 12.60 -16.33 4.11
C GLU A 175 11.23 -16.92 3.79
N ALA A 176 10.44 -16.19 3.01
CA ALA A 176 9.19 -16.64 2.43
C ALA A 176 9.42 -17.06 0.99
N SER A 177 9.13 -18.32 0.66
CA SER A 177 9.15 -18.82 -0.71
C SER A 177 7.72 -19.03 -1.21
N ASN A 178 7.39 -18.44 -2.35
CA ASN A 178 6.03 -18.46 -2.90
C ASN A 178 5.91 -19.45 -4.07
N PRO A 179 5.39 -20.66 -3.85
CA PRO A 179 5.20 -21.65 -4.92
C PRO A 179 3.95 -21.38 -5.79
N THR A 180 3.14 -20.38 -5.45
CA THR A 180 1.83 -20.14 -6.06
C THR A 180 1.93 -19.20 -7.27
N PRO A 181 0.93 -19.19 -8.17
CA PRO A 181 0.89 -18.26 -9.29
C PRO A 181 0.42 -16.84 -8.90
N TYR A 182 0.26 -16.53 -7.61
CA TYR A 182 -0.28 -15.26 -7.11
C TYR A 182 0.77 -14.45 -6.34
N HIS A 183 0.67 -13.13 -6.34
CA HIS A 183 1.49 -12.28 -5.49
C HIS A 183 0.93 -12.22 -4.06
N VAL A 184 1.75 -12.55 -3.06
CA VAL A 184 1.36 -12.48 -1.66
C VAL A 184 2.00 -11.25 -1.01
N SER A 185 1.15 -10.35 -0.49
CA SER A 185 1.61 -9.15 0.24
C SER A 185 1.44 -9.35 1.74
N PHE A 186 2.47 -9.04 2.51
CA PHE A 186 2.48 -9.12 3.96
C PHE A 186 2.59 -7.73 4.58
N ASP A 187 1.79 -7.49 5.62
CA ASP A 187 1.91 -6.35 6.54
C ASP A 187 2.86 -6.69 7.69
N ARG A 188 2.67 -7.89 8.26
CA ARG A 188 3.46 -8.40 9.39
C ARG A 188 3.83 -9.85 9.15
N VAL A 189 5.06 -10.20 9.53
CA VAL A 189 5.53 -11.58 9.68
C VAL A 189 6.21 -11.72 11.03
N GLN A 190 5.88 -12.77 11.77
CA GLN A 190 6.40 -13.05 13.10
C GLN A 190 6.86 -14.51 13.18
N VAL A 191 8.00 -14.75 13.80
CA VAL A 191 8.43 -16.08 14.23
C VAL A 191 8.31 -16.19 15.75
N SER A 192 7.82 -17.32 16.25
CA SER A 192 7.61 -17.53 17.68
C SER A 192 7.87 -18.97 18.13
N ASN A 193 8.15 -19.12 19.43
CA ASN A 193 8.16 -20.41 20.13
C ASN A 193 6.93 -20.59 21.05
N GLY A 194 5.94 -19.70 20.94
CA GLY A 194 4.72 -19.67 21.78
C GLY A 194 4.81 -18.79 23.03
N ALA A 195 6.01 -18.51 23.56
CA ALA A 195 6.21 -17.64 24.71
C ALA A 195 6.80 -16.28 24.33
N SER A 196 7.72 -16.28 23.36
CA SER A 196 8.39 -15.09 22.83
C SER A 196 8.33 -15.07 21.31
N ALA A 197 8.50 -13.89 20.71
CA ALA A 197 8.44 -13.72 19.27
C ALA A 197 9.33 -12.58 18.76
N SER A 198 9.78 -12.71 17.52
CA SER A 198 10.43 -11.63 16.76
C SER A 198 9.62 -11.35 15.51
N GLU A 199 9.56 -10.09 15.10
CA GLU A 199 8.71 -9.66 14.01
C GLU A 199 9.41 -8.77 12.99
N PHE A 200 8.79 -8.72 11.82
CA PHE A 200 9.03 -7.76 10.76
C PHE A 200 7.71 -7.11 10.37
N THR A 201 7.67 -5.78 10.39
CA THR A 201 6.46 -4.94 10.24
C THR A 201 6.61 -3.85 9.19
N ASP A 202 7.70 -3.84 8.41
CA ASP A 202 7.89 -2.84 7.35
C ASP A 202 7.16 -3.23 6.05
N GLY A 203 6.45 -4.37 6.07
CA GLY A 203 5.69 -4.92 4.97
C GLY A 203 6.53 -5.43 3.80
N GLY A 204 5.89 -6.12 2.87
CA GLY A 204 6.53 -6.59 1.65
C GLY A 204 5.64 -7.44 0.80
N MET A 205 6.19 -7.91 -0.32
CA MET A 205 5.47 -8.78 -1.24
C MET A 205 6.42 -9.80 -1.81
N VAL A 206 5.91 -11.02 -1.99
CA VAL A 206 6.59 -12.14 -2.61
C VAL A 206 5.81 -12.51 -3.86
N GLY A 207 6.42 -12.34 -5.02
CA GLY A 207 5.82 -12.66 -6.31
C GLY A 207 5.77 -14.18 -6.60
N PRO A 208 5.08 -14.59 -7.67
CA PRO A 208 5.00 -15.98 -8.07
C PRO A 208 6.38 -16.60 -8.36
N GLY A 209 6.73 -17.68 -7.65
CA GLY A 209 8.02 -18.36 -7.76
C GLY A 209 9.20 -17.61 -7.12
N GLU A 210 8.94 -16.49 -6.42
CA GLU A 210 9.97 -15.71 -5.73
C GLU A 210 10.22 -16.24 -4.32
N SER A 211 11.46 -16.07 -3.83
CA SER A 211 11.79 -16.14 -2.42
C SER A 211 12.28 -14.78 -1.93
N ARG A 212 11.80 -14.36 -0.75
CA ARG A 212 12.14 -13.07 -0.16
C ARG A 212 12.44 -13.20 1.32
N ALA A 213 13.56 -12.63 1.76
CA ALA A 213 13.92 -12.53 3.17
C ALA A 213 13.26 -11.30 3.83
N PHE A 214 12.66 -11.52 5.00
CA PHE A 214 12.14 -10.51 5.90
C PHE A 214 13.08 -10.39 7.11
N PRO A 215 13.88 -9.31 7.20
CA PRO A 215 14.82 -9.12 8.30
C PRO A 215 14.08 -9.02 9.63
N LEU A 216 14.47 -9.81 10.62
CA LEU A 216 13.85 -9.76 11.94
C LEU A 216 14.50 -8.68 12.80
N LYS A 217 13.67 -7.96 13.56
CA LYS A 217 14.14 -7.05 14.61
C LYS A 217 14.34 -7.87 15.90
N GLY A 218 15.56 -7.84 16.44
CA GLY A 218 15.91 -8.50 17.71
C GLY A 218 16.40 -9.96 17.56
N GLU A 219 16.60 -10.60 18.71
CA GLU A 219 16.99 -12.02 18.77
C GLU A 219 15.80 -12.92 18.46
N VAL A 220 16.06 -14.03 17.75
CA VAL A 220 15.06 -15.06 17.47
C VAL A 220 14.91 -15.97 18.69
N PRO A 221 13.69 -16.21 19.19
CA PRO A 221 13.48 -17.13 20.30
C PRO A 221 14.03 -18.51 20.00
N ALA A 222 14.72 -19.10 20.98
CA ALA A 222 15.15 -20.50 20.89
C ALA A 222 13.94 -21.43 20.65
N ASN A 223 14.15 -22.47 19.85
CA ASN A 223 13.12 -23.44 19.46
C ASN A 223 11.89 -22.80 18.79
N SER A 224 12.11 -21.72 18.04
CA SER A 224 11.10 -21.14 17.16
C SER A 224 10.63 -22.17 16.13
N THR A 225 9.33 -22.39 16.06
CA THR A 225 8.72 -23.40 15.16
C THR A 225 7.52 -22.86 14.39
N LYS A 226 6.94 -21.74 14.83
CA LYS A 226 5.72 -21.19 14.26
C LYS A 226 5.96 -19.83 13.64
N ILE A 227 5.35 -19.63 12.48
CA ILE A 227 5.18 -18.36 11.82
C ILE A 227 3.74 -17.89 12.03
N ARG A 228 3.57 -16.62 12.39
CA ARG A 228 2.30 -15.91 12.27
C ARG A 228 2.48 -14.79 11.27
N TYR A 229 1.50 -14.57 10.40
CA TYR A 229 1.56 -13.50 9.42
C TYR A 229 0.21 -12.82 9.29
N THR A 230 0.26 -11.56 8.85
CA THR A 230 -0.90 -10.81 8.37
C THR A 230 -0.66 -10.51 6.90
N ALA A 231 -1.36 -11.23 6.02
CA ALA A 231 -1.37 -10.99 4.58
C ALA A 231 -2.41 -9.92 4.23
N ILE A 232 -2.27 -9.29 3.05
CA ILE A 232 -3.27 -8.37 2.52
C ILE A 232 -3.99 -9.05 1.37
N ASN A 233 -5.32 -9.17 1.46
CA ASN A 233 -6.16 -9.79 0.43
C ASN A 233 -6.44 -8.84 -0.75
N ASP A 234 -7.19 -9.31 -1.75
CA ASP A 234 -7.53 -8.55 -2.97
C ASP A 234 -8.34 -7.28 -2.69
N TYR A 235 -9.10 -7.25 -1.60
CA TYR A 235 -9.89 -6.08 -1.17
C TYR A 235 -9.08 -5.07 -0.34
N GLY A 236 -7.80 -5.34 -0.11
CA GLY A 236 -6.93 -4.49 0.70
C GLY A 236 -7.11 -4.68 2.21
N GLY A 237 -7.86 -5.71 2.63
CA GLY A 237 -8.06 -6.05 4.04
C GLY A 237 -7.01 -7.04 4.58
N PRO A 238 -6.77 -7.04 5.90
CA PRO A 238 -5.88 -8.00 6.52
C PRO A 238 -6.47 -9.41 6.52
N GLN A 239 -5.60 -10.41 6.37
CA GLN A 239 -5.88 -11.83 6.48
C GLN A 239 -4.78 -12.45 7.34
N ASP A 240 -5.13 -12.79 8.58
CA ASP A 240 -4.20 -13.43 9.50
C ASP A 240 -4.08 -14.93 9.18
N GLY A 241 -2.89 -15.48 9.42
CA GLY A 241 -2.63 -16.91 9.27
C GLY A 241 -1.43 -17.38 10.08
N ASP A 242 -1.40 -18.69 10.30
CA ASP A 242 -0.30 -19.38 10.98
C ASP A 242 0.31 -20.43 10.03
N ALA A 243 1.61 -20.64 10.15
CA ALA A 243 2.34 -21.68 9.45
C ALA A 243 3.43 -22.27 10.35
N ASN A 244 3.94 -23.43 10.00
CA ASN A 244 5.16 -23.95 10.61
C ASN A 244 6.37 -23.55 9.75
N LEU A 245 7.52 -23.41 10.40
CA LEU A 245 8.78 -23.38 9.67
C LEU A 245 8.97 -24.70 8.92
N ALA A 246 9.41 -24.59 7.67
CA ALA A 246 9.93 -25.72 6.93
C ALA A 246 11.23 -26.22 7.59
N PRO A 247 11.49 -27.54 7.49
CA PRO A 247 12.70 -28.15 8.05
C PRO A 247 14.00 -27.59 7.45
#